data_AF-A0A2K3P8C8-F1
#
_entry.id   AF-A0A2K3P8C8-F1
#
_cell.length_a   1.000
_cell.length_b   1.000
_cell.length_c   1.000
_cell.angle_alpha   90.00
_cell.angle_beta   90.00
_cell.angle_gamma   90.00
#
_symmetry.space_group_name_H-M   'P 1'
#
loop_
_entity.id
_entity.type
_entity.pdbx_description
1 polymer ?
#
loop_
_entity_poly.entity_id
_entity_poly.type
_entity_poly.pdbx_seq_one_letter_code
_entity_poly.pdbx_strand_id
1 'polypeptide(L)'
;MKSKFLLWINKIDGRFHDLVLVVKQWAKAHKINNSKTGSFNSFTLSLLVIFHFQTCVPAILPPLKDIYPTNMVDELRGVRADAENLIAQTCEANINRFIKKSRSINRKSLPELFIDFLKKFAQIDSWASEIGICTYTGQWEQIKDNMRWLPKTCPVL
;
A
#
# COMPACT_ATOMS: atom_id res chain seq x y z
N MET A 1 -4.65 4.84 -13.49
CA MET A 1 -4.13 5.40 -12.22
C MET A 1 -3.53 4.37 -11.26
N LYS A 2 -4.26 3.34 -10.80
CA LYS A 2 -3.72 2.34 -9.84
C LYS A 2 -2.40 1.67 -10.29
N SER A 3 -2.29 1.27 -11.56
CA SER A 3 -1.08 0.67 -12.13
C SER A 3 0.10 1.65 -12.19
N LYS A 4 -0.14 2.88 -12.64
CA LYS A 4 0.86 3.97 -12.66
C LYS A 4 1.41 4.22 -11.25
N PHE A 5 0.53 4.21 -10.25
CA PHE A 5 0.91 4.38 -8.85
C PHE A 5 1.84 3.28 -8.33
N LEU A 6 1.50 2.01 -8.57
CA LEU A 6 2.38 0.89 -8.17
C LEU A 6 3.74 0.94 -8.87
N LEU A 7 3.78 1.40 -10.11
CA LEU A 7 5.03 1.61 -10.84
C LEU A 7 5.90 2.70 -10.18
N TRP A 8 5.29 3.78 -9.70
CA TRP A 8 6.01 4.83 -8.97
C TRP A 8 6.56 4.33 -7.64
N ILE A 9 5.78 3.58 -6.87
CA ILE A 9 6.25 2.96 -5.63
C ILE A 9 7.45 2.05 -5.88
N ASN A 10 7.45 1.30 -6.99
CA ASN A 10 8.57 0.45 -7.36
C ASN A 10 9.88 1.22 -7.60
N LYS A 11 9.82 2.51 -7.95
CA LYS A 11 11.03 3.35 -8.09
C LYS A 11 11.73 3.64 -6.75
N ILE A 12 11.03 3.51 -5.62
CA ILE A 12 11.60 3.78 -4.30
C ILE A 12 12.49 2.62 -3.85
N ASP A 13 12.03 1.38 -4.03
CA ASP A 13 12.77 0.18 -3.64
C ASP A 13 12.34 -1.03 -4.50
N GLY A 14 13.28 -1.60 -5.25
CA GLY A 14 12.99 -2.69 -6.21
C GLY A 14 12.46 -3.96 -5.54
N ARG A 15 12.77 -4.19 -4.25
CA ARG A 15 12.25 -5.34 -3.49
C ARG A 15 10.73 -5.33 -3.39
N PHE A 16 10.10 -4.17 -3.61
CA PHE A 16 8.64 -4.05 -3.59
C PHE A 16 7.99 -4.93 -4.66
N HIS A 17 8.46 -4.83 -5.91
CA HIS A 17 7.90 -5.63 -7.00
C HIS A 17 8.08 -7.12 -6.74
N ASP A 18 9.29 -7.52 -6.33
CA ASP A 18 9.61 -8.91 -6.06
C ASP A 18 8.75 -9.48 -4.93
N LEU A 19 8.56 -8.71 -3.85
CA LEU A 19 7.74 -9.17 -2.73
C LEU A 19 6.26 -9.27 -3.11
N VAL A 20 5.74 -8.34 -3.92
CA VAL A 20 4.38 -8.45 -4.46
C VAL A 20 4.21 -9.73 -5.27
N LEU A 21 5.19 -10.09 -6.11
CA LEU A 21 5.13 -11.34 -6.88
C LEU A 21 5.15 -12.57 -5.96
N VAL A 22 6.07 -12.62 -4.99
CA VAL A 22 6.18 -13.73 -4.04
C VAL A 22 4.89 -13.89 -3.24
N VAL A 23 4.36 -12.81 -2.68
CA VAL A 23 3.10 -12.81 -1.91
C VAL A 23 1.92 -13.24 -2.78
N LYS A 24 1.83 -12.78 -4.03
CA LYS A 24 0.76 -13.20 -4.95
C LYS A 24 0.83 -14.69 -5.27
N GLN A 25 2.04 -15.22 -5.46
CA GLN A 25 2.23 -16.63 -5.80
C GLN A 25 1.95 -17.53 -4.60
N TRP A 26 2.42 -17.15 -3.41
CA TRP A 26 2.05 -17.78 -2.14
C TRP A 26 0.53 -17.77 -1.93
N ALA A 27 -0.11 -16.61 -2.07
CA ALA A 27 -1.55 -16.46 -1.89
C ALA A 27 -2.35 -17.30 -2.89
N LYS A 28 -1.86 -17.44 -4.13
CA LYS A 28 -2.45 -18.33 -5.14
C LYS A 28 -2.30 -19.80 -4.77
N ALA A 29 -1.12 -20.23 -4.31
CA ALA A 29 -0.85 -21.61 -3.89
C ALA A 29 -1.75 -22.04 -2.70
N HIS A 30 -2.04 -21.11 -1.79
CA HIS A 30 -2.93 -21.32 -0.65
C HIS A 30 -4.41 -20.99 -0.92
N LYS A 31 -4.79 -20.70 -2.18
CA LYS A 31 -6.17 -20.38 -2.60
C LYS A 31 -6.82 -19.18 -1.90
N ILE A 32 -6.02 -18.23 -1.42
CA ILE A 32 -6.47 -16.97 -0.78
C ILE A 32 -6.39 -15.74 -1.71
N ASN A 33 -6.09 -15.95 -3.00
CA ASN A 33 -6.06 -14.92 -4.05
C ASN A 33 -7.11 -15.19 -5.13
N ASN A 34 -8.38 -15.18 -4.76
CA ASN A 34 -9.53 -15.36 -5.64
C ASN A 34 -10.70 -14.48 -5.20
N SER A 35 -10.83 -13.32 -5.84
CA SER A 35 -11.91 -12.36 -5.54
C SER A 35 -13.30 -12.88 -5.88
N LYS A 36 -13.41 -13.94 -6.69
CA LYS A 36 -14.70 -14.57 -7.02
C LYS A 36 -15.20 -15.49 -5.92
N THR A 37 -14.37 -15.79 -4.92
CA THR A 37 -14.71 -16.63 -3.75
C THR A 37 -14.57 -15.86 -2.43
N GLY A 38 -14.63 -14.52 -2.45
CA GLY A 38 -14.55 -13.69 -1.24
C GLY A 38 -13.15 -13.54 -0.63
N SER A 39 -12.08 -13.92 -1.34
CA SER A 39 -10.70 -13.78 -0.85
C SER A 39 -9.96 -12.58 -1.47
N PHE A 40 -8.75 -12.26 -0.99
CA PHE A 40 -8.02 -11.06 -1.40
C PHE A 40 -7.85 -10.97 -2.92
N ASN A 41 -8.12 -9.80 -3.50
CA ASN A 41 -7.74 -9.53 -4.88
C ASN A 41 -6.26 -9.12 -4.97
N SER A 42 -5.69 -9.20 -6.18
CA SER A 42 -4.28 -8.85 -6.41
C SER A 42 -3.91 -7.42 -5.98
N PHE A 43 -4.84 -6.47 -6.03
CA PHE A 43 -4.61 -5.10 -5.58
C PHE A 43 -4.53 -5.01 -4.05
N THR A 44 -5.35 -5.78 -3.34
CA THR A 44 -5.35 -5.84 -1.87
C THR A 44 -4.04 -6.42 -1.36
N LEU A 45 -3.53 -7.49 -1.99
CA LEU A 45 -2.21 -8.03 -1.66
C LEU A 45 -1.10 -6.98 -1.87
N SER A 46 -1.17 -6.18 -2.93
CA SER A 46 -0.23 -5.07 -3.14
C SER A 46 -0.32 -4.00 -2.06
N LEU A 47 -1.53 -3.67 -1.58
CA LEU A 47 -1.70 -2.72 -0.46
C LEU A 47 -1.12 -3.27 0.85
N LEU A 48 -1.30 -4.56 1.15
CA LEU A 48 -0.69 -5.21 2.31
C LEU A 48 0.84 -5.15 2.25
N VAL A 49 1.43 -5.36 1.07
CA VAL A 49 2.87 -5.23 0.87
C VAL A 49 3.35 -3.78 1.04
N ILE A 50 2.62 -2.80 0.49
CA ILE A 50 2.92 -1.37 0.72
C ILE A 50 2.94 -1.07 2.22
N PHE A 51 1.88 -1.48 2.92
CA PHE A 51 1.78 -1.24 4.36
C PHE A 51 2.88 -1.94 5.16
N HIS A 52 3.23 -3.17 4.76
CA HIS A 52 4.34 -3.89 5.36
C HIS A 52 5.65 -3.09 5.27
N PHE A 53 5.95 -2.52 4.09
CA PHE A 53 7.13 -1.70 3.83
C PHE A 53 7.10 -0.35 4.56
N GLN A 54 5.93 0.25 4.73
CA GLN A 54 5.74 1.49 5.50
C GLN A 54 6.02 1.30 6.99
N THR A 55 5.68 0.13 7.52
CA THR A 55 5.81 -0.21 8.95
C THR A 55 7.02 -1.10 9.24
N CYS A 56 7.94 -1.25 8.28
CA CYS A 56 9.26 -1.80 8.56
C CYS A 56 10.06 -0.85 9.45
N VAL A 57 11.04 -1.38 10.18
CA VAL A 57 12.00 -0.58 10.95
C VAL A 57 13.41 -0.95 10.48
N PRO A 58 14.15 -0.04 9.81
CA PRO A 58 13.71 1.26 9.28
C PRO A 58 12.62 1.13 8.20
N ALA A 59 11.79 2.17 8.03
CA ALA A 59 10.73 2.19 7.02
C ALA A 59 11.31 2.20 5.59
N ILE A 60 10.78 1.35 4.72
CA ILE A 60 11.22 1.24 3.33
C ILE A 60 10.50 2.27 2.46
N LEU A 61 9.18 2.36 2.61
CA LEU A 61 8.31 3.29 1.90
C LEU A 61 7.78 4.37 2.86
N PRO A 62 7.50 5.59 2.36
CA PRO A 62 6.78 6.59 3.14
C PRO A 62 5.26 6.30 3.14
N PRO A 63 4.51 6.91 4.07
CA PRO A 63 3.06 7.08 3.95
C PRO A 63 2.67 7.59 2.55
N LEU A 64 1.56 7.10 1.98
CA LEU A 64 1.21 7.50 0.62
C LEU A 64 0.83 8.99 0.52
N LYS A 65 0.39 9.61 1.63
CA LYS A 65 0.15 11.06 1.70
C LYS A 65 1.39 11.91 1.39
N ASP A 66 2.58 11.39 1.66
CA ASP A 66 3.84 12.10 1.42
C ASP A 66 4.27 12.03 -0.05
N ILE A 67 3.76 11.03 -0.78
CA ILE A 67 3.91 10.88 -2.23
C ILE A 67 2.79 11.65 -2.95
N TYR A 68 1.59 11.59 -2.37
CA TYR A 68 0.34 12.05 -2.95
C TYR A 68 -0.48 12.85 -1.91
N PRO A 69 -0.27 14.16 -1.81
CA PRO A 69 -1.12 15.03 -1.00
C PRO A 69 -2.53 15.05 -1.60
N THR A 70 -3.56 14.73 -0.81
CA THR A 70 -4.94 14.55 -1.30
C THR A 70 -5.59 15.87 -1.63
N ASN A 71 -5.41 16.35 -2.87
CA ASN A 71 -6.22 17.44 -3.46
C ASN A 71 -6.93 17.01 -4.76
N MET A 72 -6.93 15.72 -5.09
CA MET A 72 -7.17 15.31 -6.48
C MET A 72 -8.60 14.99 -6.85
N VAL A 73 -9.47 14.76 -5.88
CA VAL A 73 -10.90 14.73 -6.15
C VAL A 73 -11.37 16.11 -6.64
N ASP A 74 -10.71 17.17 -6.18
CA ASP A 74 -10.96 18.55 -6.62
C ASP A 74 -10.20 18.89 -7.91
N GLU A 75 -8.96 18.40 -8.11
CA GLU A 75 -8.17 18.67 -9.34
C GLU A 75 -8.63 17.88 -10.59
N LEU A 76 -9.36 16.78 -10.43
CA LEU A 76 -9.95 16.02 -11.55
C LEU A 76 -11.12 16.74 -12.25
N ARG A 77 -11.43 17.99 -11.86
CA ARG A 77 -12.37 18.88 -12.56
C ARG A 77 -11.80 19.51 -13.83
N GLY A 78 -10.49 19.39 -14.10
CA GLY A 78 -9.85 19.84 -15.34
C GLY A 78 -9.87 18.83 -16.49
N VAL A 79 -9.26 19.18 -17.64
CA VAL A 79 -9.01 18.24 -18.75
C VAL A 79 -8.18 17.08 -18.21
N ARG A 80 -8.75 15.86 -18.23
CA ARG A 80 -8.21 14.68 -17.53
C ARG A 80 -6.72 14.39 -17.79
N ALA A 81 -6.22 14.71 -18.98
CA ALA A 81 -4.82 14.48 -19.35
C ALA A 81 -3.85 15.43 -18.62
N ASP A 82 -4.20 16.71 -18.50
CA ASP A 82 -3.35 17.71 -17.83
C ASP A 82 -3.31 17.46 -16.32
N ALA A 83 -4.46 17.09 -15.75
CA ALA A 83 -4.52 16.61 -14.38
C ALA A 83 -3.58 15.41 -14.21
N GLU A 84 -3.76 14.29 -14.94
CA GLU A 84 -2.90 13.10 -14.79
C GLU A 84 -1.40 13.37 -14.91
N ASN A 85 -0.99 14.29 -15.79
CA ASN A 85 0.41 14.68 -15.93
C ASN A 85 0.93 15.44 -14.71
N LEU A 86 0.17 16.40 -14.19
CA LEU A 86 0.51 17.13 -12.97
C LEU A 86 0.65 16.18 -11.77
N ILE A 87 -0.24 15.19 -11.68
CA ILE A 87 -0.18 14.14 -10.66
C ILE A 87 1.12 13.35 -10.75
N ALA A 88 1.48 12.94 -11.96
CA ALA A 88 2.68 12.16 -12.21
C ALA A 88 3.94 12.93 -11.82
N GLN A 89 4.03 14.20 -12.23
CA GLN A 89 5.17 15.08 -11.90
C GLN A 89 5.29 15.31 -10.40
N THR A 90 4.16 15.56 -9.71
CA THR A 90 4.13 15.76 -8.26
C THR A 90 4.59 14.50 -7.51
N CYS A 91 4.07 13.33 -7.89
CA CYS A 91 4.49 12.05 -7.32
C CYS A 91 5.98 11.81 -7.52
N GLU A 92 6.50 12.04 -8.73
CA GLU A 92 7.91 11.85 -9.06
C GLU A 92 8.83 12.79 -8.27
N ALA A 93 8.46 14.07 -8.13
CA ALA A 93 9.19 15.03 -7.31
C ALA A 93 9.23 14.61 -5.84
N ASN A 94 8.10 14.17 -5.28
CA ASN A 94 8.01 13.71 -3.90
C ASN A 94 8.81 12.43 -3.65
N ILE A 95 8.78 11.48 -4.59
CA ILE A 95 9.58 10.25 -4.55
C ILE A 95 11.07 10.58 -4.58
N ASN A 96 11.50 11.43 -5.51
CA ASN A 96 12.89 11.85 -5.61
C ASN A 96 13.36 12.55 -4.33
N ARG A 97 12.52 13.40 -3.74
CA ARG A 97 12.79 14.03 -2.45
C ARG A 97 12.94 13.00 -1.33
N PHE A 98 12.07 11.99 -1.28
CA PHE A 98 12.16 10.91 -0.29
C PHE A 98 13.42 10.06 -0.45
N ILE A 99 13.79 9.71 -1.69
CA ILE A 99 15.01 8.93 -1.98
C ILE A 99 16.27 9.70 -1.59
N LYS A 100 16.33 11.01 -1.88
CA LYS A 100 17.49 11.86 -1.58
C LYS A 100 17.64 12.22 -0.10
N LYS A 101 16.56 12.11 0.69
CA LYS A 101 16.59 12.43 2.12
C LYS A 101 17.51 11.45 2.85
N SER A 102 18.46 11.98 3.64
CA SER A 102 19.27 11.14 4.53
C SER A 102 18.37 10.43 5.55
N ARG A 103 18.39 9.10 5.53
CA ARG A 103 17.57 8.23 6.37
C ARG A 103 18.28 6.90 6.60
N SER A 104 17.93 6.21 7.68
CA SER A 104 18.34 4.82 7.87
C SER A 104 17.75 3.93 6.77
N ILE A 105 18.60 3.16 6.10
CA ILE A 105 18.17 2.27 5.01
C ILE A 105 17.92 0.88 5.58
N ASN A 106 16.75 0.33 5.29
CA ASN A 106 16.44 -1.05 5.65
C ASN A 106 17.25 -2.03 4.78
N ARG A 107 18.04 -2.90 5.39
CA ARG A 107 18.92 -3.87 4.73
C ARG A 107 18.38 -5.31 4.68
N LYS A 108 17.15 -5.56 5.15
CA LYS A 108 16.55 -6.90 5.10
C LYS A 108 16.49 -7.42 3.67
N SER A 109 16.91 -8.66 3.49
CA SER A 109 16.77 -9.38 2.23
C SER A 109 15.30 -9.64 1.90
N LEU A 110 15.02 -10.01 0.65
CA LEU A 110 13.66 -10.34 0.23
C LEU A 110 13.04 -11.50 1.04
N PRO A 111 13.74 -12.61 1.34
CA PRO A 111 13.20 -13.67 2.19
C PRO A 111 12.88 -13.22 3.61
N GLU A 112 13.73 -12.38 4.22
CA GLU A 112 13.47 -11.83 5.56
C GLU A 112 12.22 -10.96 5.56
N LEU A 113 12.05 -10.09 4.55
CA LEU A 113 10.84 -9.29 4.38
C LEU A 113 9.60 -10.16 4.18
N PHE A 114 9.71 -11.27 3.45
CA PHE A 114 8.60 -12.19 3.26
C PHE A 114 8.21 -12.91 4.55
N ILE A 115 9.19 -13.39 5.34
CA ILE A 115 8.92 -14.00 6.65
C ILE A 115 8.24 -13.01 7.59
N ASP A 116 8.74 -11.77 7.64
CA ASP A 116 8.14 -10.72 8.47
C ASP A 116 6.74 -10.33 7.99
N PHE A 117 6.49 -10.36 6.67
CA PHE A 117 5.16 -10.15 6.10
C PHE A 117 4.18 -11.21 6.61
N LEU A 118 4.55 -12.49 6.52
CA LEU A 118 3.71 -13.59 7.01
C LEU A 118 3.44 -13.45 8.51
N LYS A 119 4.48 -13.18 9.32
CA LYS A 119 4.34 -12.96 10.76
C LYS A 119 3.40 -11.80 11.09
N LYS A 120 3.54 -10.67 10.39
CA LYS A 120 2.74 -9.45 10.61
C LYS A 120 1.24 -9.68 10.39
N PHE A 121 0.89 -10.50 9.41
CA PHE A 121 -0.51 -10.73 9.02
C PHE A 121 -1.05 -12.11 9.42
N ALA A 122 -0.27 -12.92 10.15
CA ALA A 122 -0.67 -14.27 10.57
C ALA A 122 -1.93 -14.29 11.44
N GLN A 123 -2.17 -13.23 12.23
CA GLN A 123 -3.30 -13.11 13.14
C GLN A 123 -4.27 -12.00 12.73
N ILE A 124 -4.36 -11.70 11.43
CA ILE A 124 -5.23 -10.62 10.92
C ILE A 124 -6.67 -10.72 11.42
N ASP A 125 -7.20 -11.94 11.52
CA ASP A 125 -8.56 -12.18 11.97
C ASP A 125 -8.81 -11.73 13.43
N SER A 126 -7.77 -11.68 14.26
CA SER A 126 -7.90 -11.28 15.68
C SER A 126 -8.15 -9.79 15.88
N TRP A 127 -7.81 -8.95 14.90
CA TRP A 127 -7.92 -7.49 15.01
C TRP A 127 -8.64 -6.83 13.83
N ALA A 128 -9.01 -7.58 12.79
CA ALA A 128 -9.65 -7.05 11.60
C ALA A 128 -11.02 -6.37 11.86
N SER A 129 -11.69 -6.69 12.96
CA SER A 129 -12.95 -6.03 13.36
C SER A 129 -12.75 -4.67 14.05
N GLU A 130 -11.55 -4.39 14.54
CA GLU A 130 -11.26 -3.20 15.36
C GLU A 130 -10.27 -2.25 14.68
N ILE A 131 -9.34 -2.79 13.91
CA ILE A 131 -8.20 -2.06 13.35
C ILE A 131 -8.17 -2.21 11.83
N GLY A 132 -8.16 -1.07 11.15
CA GLY A 132 -7.95 -0.95 9.71
C GLY A 132 -6.50 -0.64 9.34
N ILE A 133 -6.10 -1.09 8.16
CA ILE A 133 -4.81 -0.76 7.55
C ILE A 133 -4.98 0.49 6.68
N CYS A 134 -4.28 1.58 7.04
CA CYS A 134 -4.27 2.79 6.24
C CYS A 134 -2.92 3.00 5.56
N THR A 135 -2.82 2.68 4.27
CA THR A 135 -1.61 2.97 3.50
C THR A 135 -1.41 4.47 3.29
N TYR A 136 -2.49 5.27 3.34
CA TYR A 136 -2.41 6.73 3.16
C TYR A 136 -1.61 7.39 4.28
N THR A 137 -1.92 7.07 5.54
CA THR A 137 -1.19 7.55 6.72
C THR A 137 0.01 6.67 7.06
N GLY A 138 0.04 5.43 6.56
CA GLY A 138 1.04 4.41 6.90
C GLY A 138 0.86 3.86 8.31
N GLN A 139 -0.34 3.96 8.88
CA GLN A 139 -0.64 3.59 10.27
C GLN A 139 -1.76 2.55 10.36
N TRP A 140 -1.77 1.86 11.50
CA TRP A 140 -2.94 1.13 11.99
C TRP A 140 -3.94 2.14 12.55
N GLU A 141 -5.19 2.08 12.11
CA GLU A 141 -6.23 3.03 12.50
C GLU A 141 -7.42 2.29 13.09
N GLN A 142 -8.02 2.84 14.15
CA GLN A 142 -9.22 2.29 14.76
C GLN A 142 -10.42 2.48 13.81
N ILE A 143 -11.13 1.39 13.50
CA ILE A 143 -12.26 1.43 12.56
C ILE A 143 -13.37 2.37 13.05
N LYS A 144 -13.64 2.37 14.36
CA LYS A 144 -14.63 3.25 15.01
C LYS A 144 -14.36 4.75 14.82
N ASP A 145 -13.09 5.13 14.65
CA ASP A 145 -12.68 6.54 14.52
C ASP A 145 -12.73 7.00 13.05
N ASN A 146 -12.92 6.07 12.11
CA ASN A 146 -12.99 6.34 10.67
C ASN A 146 -14.38 6.04 10.12
N MET A 147 -15.22 7.07 10.04
CA MET A 147 -16.61 6.98 9.56
C MET A 147 -16.75 6.38 8.14
N ARG A 148 -15.69 6.37 7.32
CA ARG A 148 -15.70 5.74 5.98
C ARG A 148 -15.71 4.21 6.03
N TRP A 149 -15.24 3.62 7.12
CA TRP A 149 -15.11 2.17 7.30
C TRP A 149 -16.24 1.57 8.15
N LEU A 150 -17.23 2.38 8.54
CA LEU A 150 -18.38 1.87 9.26
C LEU A 150 -19.18 0.90 8.36
N PRO A 151 -19.78 -0.17 8.93
CA PRO A 151 -20.46 -1.22 8.17
C PRO A 151 -21.60 -0.73 7.25
N LYS A 152 -22.12 0.49 7.45
CA LYS A 152 -23.16 1.10 6.61
C LYS A 152 -22.65 1.57 5.24
N THR A 153 -21.32 1.64 5.02
CA THR A 153 -20.70 2.11 3.78
C THR A 153 -19.82 1.07 3.06
N CYS A 154 -19.60 -0.10 3.66
CA CYS A 154 -18.89 -1.22 3.02
C CYS A 154 -19.87 -2.35 2.73
N PRO A 155 -20.38 -2.50 1.48
CA PRO A 155 -21.09 -3.69 1.11
C PRO A 155 -20.08 -4.84 0.99
N VAL A 156 -20.13 -5.71 2.00
CA VAL A 156 -19.96 -7.17 1.90
C VAL A 156 -18.52 -7.71 1.78
N LEU A 157 -18.23 -8.61 2.73
CA LEU A 157 -17.26 -9.72 2.70
C LEU A 157 -17.43 -10.59 1.44
#